data_AF-A0A847ES09-F1
#
_entry.id   AF-A0A847ES09-F1
#
_cell.length_a   1.000
_cell.length_b   1.000
_cell.length_c   1.000
_cell.angle_alpha   90.00
_cell.angle_beta   90.00
_cell.angle_gamma   90.00
#
_symmetry.space_group_name_H-M   'P 1'
#
loop_
_entity.id
_entity.type
_entity.pdbx_description
1 polymer ?
#
loop_
_entity_poly.entity_id
_entity_poly.type
_entity_poly.pdbx_seq_one_letter_code
_entity_poly.pdbx_strand_id
1 'polypeptide(L)'
;GYNGPLVITGPIVESTDPMGLVTELADEVEQVPGVKLVAMAVPNPNADTALIQVIPTTGPDDPATSQLVHNLQALTDTWRADRGVDMAITGYTAVALDVSAQLAGALLPFSLFVVGLSLVLLTVVFRSLVVPVKAALGYLLSVGAAFGITTLVFNLGWGKEIINLPEAIPVISFLPIILMGILFGLAMDYEIFLTSRMREEYVHGNRTNPTEEGFVHSAKVVVAAAIIMVSVFAFFVPAGSGVIKPIALGLAVGVAIDAFLVRMTLGPAVMKMLRSGAWWLPAWLDRRLPEMDAEGEAIVHQLSLADWPHPGAKHAIYGQGLGAATPDTELFEGVDVDVARGRTLVLDGPPASRRALTLALTGRLALTSGELKVLGLVLPQQAGELRRHALWLDGTNPDAERLLERVASADPEKRTVELVAVDDVDRLTGPARAVVVRLASDPDITLVLAGDDADTLAALDPARTPALVGGTR
;
A
#
# COMPACT_ATOMS: atom_id res chain seq x y z
N GLY A 1 7.92 -22.47 43.83
CA GLY A 1 7.92 -21.07 44.30
C GLY A 1 6.54 -20.76 44.83
N TYR A 2 6.44 -20.07 45.96
CA TYR A 2 5.16 -19.82 46.64
C TYR A 2 4.27 -18.79 45.92
N ASN A 3 4.77 -18.14 44.86
CA ASN A 3 4.16 -16.97 44.20
C ASN A 3 3.31 -17.31 42.96
N GLY A 4 2.93 -18.57 42.74
CA GLY A 4 2.11 -18.97 41.58
C GLY A 4 1.38 -20.29 41.79
N PRO A 5 0.39 -20.35 42.71
CA PRO A 5 -0.40 -21.56 42.90
C PRO A 5 -1.23 -21.86 41.66
N LEU A 6 -1.26 -23.14 41.29
CA LEU A 6 -2.16 -23.68 40.29
C LEU A 6 -3.41 -24.20 41.01
N VAL A 7 -4.54 -24.19 40.33
CA VAL A 7 -5.80 -24.69 40.87
C VAL A 7 -6.39 -25.67 39.86
N ILE A 8 -6.71 -26.87 40.29
CA ILE A 8 -7.44 -27.84 39.48
C ILE A 8 -8.87 -27.88 40.02
N THR A 9 -9.85 -27.70 39.15
CA THR A 9 -11.25 -27.63 39.54
C THR A 9 -12.17 -28.20 38.47
N GLY A 10 -13.26 -28.83 38.89
CA GLY A 10 -14.21 -29.47 37.97
C GLY A 10 -15.36 -30.14 38.71
N PRO A 11 -16.42 -30.50 37.98
CA PRO A 11 -17.58 -31.19 38.54
C PRO A 11 -17.22 -32.58 39.07
N ILE A 12 -17.82 -32.93 40.21
CA ILE A 12 -17.75 -34.27 40.83
C ILE A 12 -19.15 -34.84 41.12
N VAL A 13 -20.18 -34.27 40.50
CA VAL A 13 -21.61 -34.59 40.71
C VAL A 13 -21.94 -36.07 40.46
N GLU A 14 -21.21 -36.71 39.55
CA GLU A 14 -21.43 -38.11 39.18
C GLU A 14 -20.78 -39.10 40.18
N SER A 15 -19.97 -38.61 41.12
CA SER A 15 -19.29 -39.45 42.12
C SER A 15 -20.20 -39.80 43.29
N THR A 16 -20.25 -41.08 43.64
CA THR A 16 -20.90 -41.58 44.86
C THR A 16 -20.05 -41.39 46.12
N ASP A 17 -18.76 -41.04 45.97
CA ASP A 17 -17.85 -40.67 47.07
C ASP A 17 -17.00 -39.43 46.68
N PRO A 18 -17.57 -38.22 46.82
CA PRO A 18 -16.89 -36.98 46.44
C PRO A 18 -15.60 -36.73 47.22
N MET A 19 -15.52 -37.12 48.50
CA MET A 19 -14.33 -36.93 49.33
C MET A 19 -13.21 -37.90 48.96
N GLY A 20 -13.54 -39.19 48.79
CA GLY A 20 -12.59 -40.21 48.37
C GLY A 20 -12.01 -39.91 47.00
N LEU A 21 -12.87 -39.53 46.03
CA LEU A 21 -12.43 -39.12 44.70
C LEU A 21 -11.46 -37.94 44.75
N VAL A 22 -11.79 -36.86 45.49
CA VAL A 22 -10.91 -35.69 45.57
C VAL A 22 -9.55 -36.02 46.21
N THR A 23 -9.54 -36.96 47.15
CA THR A 23 -8.29 -37.43 47.80
C THR A 23 -7.46 -38.26 46.84
N GLU A 24 -8.07 -39.19 46.09
CA GLU A 24 -7.38 -39.99 45.07
C GLU A 24 -6.76 -39.10 43.98
N LEU A 25 -7.52 -38.10 43.49
CA LEU A 25 -7.02 -37.15 42.51
C LEU A 25 -5.87 -36.28 43.07
N ALA A 26 -5.93 -35.90 44.34
CA ALA A 26 -4.86 -35.17 45.00
C ALA A 26 -3.58 -36.01 45.13
N ASP A 27 -3.69 -37.29 45.50
CA ASP A 27 -2.57 -38.21 45.63
C ASP A 27 -1.86 -38.42 44.27
N GLU A 28 -2.63 -38.50 43.18
CA GLU A 28 -2.07 -38.57 41.83
C GLU A 28 -1.35 -37.28 41.42
N VAL A 29 -1.93 -36.13 41.73
CA VAL A 29 -1.32 -34.82 41.47
C VAL A 29 -0.02 -34.65 42.23
N GLU A 30 0.08 -35.13 43.48
CA GLU A 30 1.33 -35.10 44.25
C GLU A 30 2.45 -35.91 43.62
N GLN A 31 2.14 -36.95 42.84
CA GLN A 31 3.14 -37.75 42.13
C GLN A 31 3.64 -37.08 40.84
N VAL A 32 3.00 -36.01 40.38
CA VAL A 32 3.42 -35.32 39.15
C VAL A 32 4.75 -34.60 39.37
N PRO A 33 5.78 -34.86 38.53
CA PRO A 33 7.06 -34.17 38.64
C PRO A 33 6.91 -32.65 38.55
N GLY A 34 7.44 -31.94 39.55
CA GLY A 34 7.36 -30.48 39.63
C GLY A 34 6.33 -29.95 40.64
N VAL A 35 5.46 -30.82 41.18
CA VAL A 35 4.61 -30.47 42.32
C VAL A 35 5.45 -30.46 43.60
N LYS A 36 5.39 -29.37 44.37
CA LYS A 36 6.03 -29.27 45.69
C LYS A 36 5.13 -29.83 46.79
N LEU A 37 3.86 -29.44 46.76
CA LEU A 37 2.81 -29.92 47.66
C LEU A 37 1.43 -29.58 47.10
N VAL A 38 0.42 -30.37 47.46
CA VAL A 38 -0.99 -30.02 47.31
C VAL A 38 -1.44 -29.32 48.60
N ALA A 39 -1.77 -28.04 48.51
CA ALA A 39 -2.04 -27.19 49.68
C ALA A 39 -3.45 -27.42 50.23
N MET A 40 -4.37 -27.79 49.35
CA MET A 40 -5.78 -28.00 49.66
C MET A 40 -6.37 -28.92 48.60
N ALA A 41 -7.15 -29.91 49.00
CA ALA A 41 -7.96 -30.72 48.11
C ALA A 41 -9.31 -30.97 48.80
N VAL A 42 -10.33 -30.19 48.42
CA VAL A 42 -11.64 -30.23 49.07
C VAL A 42 -12.78 -30.13 48.05
N PRO A 43 -13.87 -30.87 48.24
CA PRO A 43 -15.15 -30.55 47.62
C PRO A 43 -15.69 -29.20 48.13
N ASN A 44 -16.50 -28.54 47.30
CA ASN A 44 -17.30 -27.41 47.74
C ASN A 44 -18.41 -27.86 48.71
N PRO A 45 -19.09 -26.93 49.43
CA PRO A 45 -20.13 -27.29 50.40
C PRO A 45 -21.31 -28.11 49.82
N ASN A 46 -21.57 -27.97 48.52
CA ASN A 46 -22.64 -28.71 47.82
C ASN A 46 -22.17 -30.08 47.29
N ALA A 47 -20.88 -30.42 47.46
CA ALA A 47 -20.23 -31.62 46.92
C ALA A 47 -20.42 -31.83 45.41
N ASP A 48 -20.57 -30.74 44.66
CA ASP A 48 -20.74 -30.76 43.21
C ASP A 48 -19.45 -30.40 42.45
N THR A 49 -18.49 -29.75 43.12
CA THR A 49 -17.25 -29.23 42.52
C THR A 49 -16.05 -29.52 43.40
N ALA A 50 -14.97 -30.02 42.81
CA ALA A 50 -13.68 -30.21 43.48
C ALA A 50 -12.78 -28.98 43.32
N LEU A 51 -11.95 -28.71 44.34
CA LEU A 51 -10.88 -27.73 44.29
C LEU A 51 -9.59 -28.32 44.85
N ILE A 52 -8.57 -28.42 44.00
CA ILE A 52 -7.24 -28.93 44.33
C ILE A 52 -6.23 -27.81 44.06
N GLN A 53 -5.64 -27.25 45.11
CA GLN A 53 -4.62 -26.20 45.02
C GLN A 53 -3.23 -26.82 45.02
N VAL A 54 -2.47 -26.59 43.96
CA VAL A 54 -1.15 -27.17 43.72
C VAL A 54 -0.08 -26.08 43.80
N ILE A 55 0.96 -26.31 44.59
CA ILE A 55 2.10 -25.39 44.68
C ILE A 55 3.27 -25.99 43.88
N PRO A 56 3.75 -25.33 42.81
CA PRO A 56 4.93 -25.79 42.06
C PRO A 56 6.24 -25.66 42.85
N THR A 57 7.24 -26.47 42.50
CA THR A 57 8.62 -26.34 43.02
C THR A 57 9.29 -25.06 42.54
N THR A 58 9.04 -24.65 41.29
CA THR A 58 9.64 -23.49 40.61
C THR A 58 8.71 -22.26 40.56
N GLY A 59 9.20 -21.13 40.03
CA GLY A 59 8.43 -19.89 39.89
C GLY A 59 7.49 -19.90 38.68
N PRO A 60 6.51 -18.98 38.60
CA PRO A 60 5.51 -18.95 37.53
C PRO A 60 6.12 -18.79 36.12
N ASP A 61 7.26 -18.10 36.00
CA ASP A 61 7.93 -17.84 34.72
C ASP A 61 9.01 -18.88 34.35
N ASP A 62 9.17 -19.92 35.17
CA ASP A 62 10.16 -20.98 34.93
C ASP A 62 9.63 -21.98 33.90
N PRO A 63 10.42 -22.37 32.87
CA PRO A 63 10.04 -23.41 31.92
C PRO A 63 9.58 -24.72 32.57
N ALA A 64 10.13 -25.07 33.74
CA ALA A 64 9.72 -26.25 34.50
C ALA A 64 8.26 -26.17 34.99
N THR A 65 7.77 -24.97 35.32
CA THR A 65 6.38 -24.75 35.72
C THR A 65 5.43 -24.85 34.53
N SER A 66 5.86 -24.38 33.34
CA SER A 66 5.10 -24.57 32.11
C SER A 66 4.93 -26.06 31.78
N GLN A 67 6.03 -26.83 31.90
CA GLN A 67 5.98 -28.28 31.71
C GLN A 67 5.08 -28.96 32.74
N LEU A 68 5.10 -28.52 34.00
CA LEU A 68 4.19 -29.01 35.03
C LEU A 68 2.73 -28.79 34.63
N VAL A 69 2.36 -27.59 34.15
CA VAL A 69 0.98 -27.32 33.71
C VAL A 69 0.56 -28.23 32.57
N HIS A 70 1.44 -28.48 31.59
CA HIS A 70 1.17 -29.44 30.51
C HIS A 70 1.03 -30.88 31.01
N ASN A 71 1.85 -31.30 31.99
CA ASN A 71 1.75 -32.63 32.60
C ASN A 71 0.43 -32.78 33.37
N LEU A 72 0.02 -31.74 34.10
CA LEU A 72 -1.28 -31.71 34.79
C LEU A 72 -2.43 -31.73 33.79
N GLN A 73 -2.34 -31.00 32.66
CA GLN A 73 -3.35 -31.03 31.60
C GLN A 73 -3.51 -32.45 31.03
N ALA A 74 -2.39 -33.12 30.72
CA ALA A 74 -2.42 -34.51 30.26
C ALA A 74 -3.05 -35.45 31.30
N LEU A 75 -2.78 -35.22 32.59
CA LEU A 75 -3.41 -35.98 33.68
C LEU A 75 -4.93 -35.76 33.73
N THR A 76 -5.39 -34.51 33.60
CA THR A 76 -6.83 -34.20 33.57
C THR A 76 -7.51 -34.81 32.34
N ASP A 77 -6.83 -34.88 31.20
CA ASP A 77 -7.36 -35.55 30.01
C ASP A 77 -7.47 -37.07 30.20
N THR A 78 -6.52 -37.70 30.91
CA THR A 78 -6.64 -39.12 31.28
C THR A 78 -7.80 -39.37 32.24
N TRP A 79 -8.04 -38.49 33.22
CA TRP A 79 -9.21 -38.61 34.11
C TRP A 79 -10.53 -38.49 33.36
N ARG A 80 -10.60 -37.58 32.37
CA ARG A 80 -11.77 -37.45 31.51
C ARG A 80 -12.01 -38.72 30.69
N ALA A 81 -10.96 -39.32 30.14
CA ALA A 81 -11.06 -40.52 29.30
C ALA A 81 -11.40 -41.79 30.09
N ASP A 82 -10.72 -42.02 31.22
CA ASP A 82 -10.81 -43.28 31.95
C ASP A 82 -11.93 -43.29 32.99
N ARG A 83 -12.21 -42.13 33.60
CA ARG A 83 -13.11 -41.99 34.75
C ARG A 83 -14.32 -41.10 34.48
N GLY A 84 -14.38 -40.43 33.33
CA GLY A 84 -15.43 -39.46 33.01
C GLY A 84 -15.37 -38.17 33.85
N VAL A 85 -14.27 -37.93 34.57
CA VAL A 85 -14.14 -36.76 35.46
C VAL A 85 -13.50 -35.61 34.69
N ASP A 86 -14.27 -34.56 34.43
CA ASP A 86 -13.82 -33.39 33.68
C ASP A 86 -13.22 -32.34 34.62
N MET A 87 -11.89 -32.28 34.68
CA MET A 87 -11.16 -31.31 35.51
C MET A 87 -10.44 -30.28 34.64
N ALA A 88 -10.51 -29.02 35.04
CA ALA A 88 -9.83 -27.90 34.41
C ALA A 88 -8.72 -27.35 35.30
N ILE A 89 -7.63 -26.89 34.70
CA ILE A 89 -6.52 -26.23 35.41
C ILE A 89 -6.67 -24.72 35.23
N THR A 90 -6.57 -23.99 36.33
CA THR A 90 -6.72 -22.55 36.41
C THR A 90 -5.74 -21.98 37.46
N GLY A 91 -5.88 -20.69 37.77
CA GLY A 91 -4.93 -19.91 38.55
C GLY A 91 -4.14 -18.95 37.66
N TYR A 92 -3.53 -17.94 38.28
CA TYR A 92 -2.86 -16.85 37.55
C TYR A 92 -1.80 -17.36 36.57
N THR A 93 -0.99 -18.32 37.00
CA THR A 93 0.08 -18.91 36.18
C THR A 93 -0.46 -19.73 35.01
N ALA A 94 -1.49 -20.56 35.24
CA ALA A 94 -2.11 -21.35 34.18
C ALA A 94 -2.74 -20.45 33.11
N VAL A 95 -3.51 -19.44 33.54
CA VAL A 95 -4.13 -18.46 32.62
C VAL A 95 -3.07 -17.67 31.85
N ALA A 96 -1.97 -17.27 32.50
CA ALA A 96 -0.89 -16.56 31.84
C ALA A 96 -0.20 -17.43 30.78
N LEU A 97 0.02 -18.72 31.05
CA LEU A 97 0.58 -19.67 30.09
C LEU A 97 -0.35 -19.90 28.90
N ASP A 98 -1.64 -20.07 29.14
CA ASP A 98 -2.65 -20.23 28.09
C ASP A 98 -2.74 -18.98 27.19
N VAL A 99 -2.78 -17.79 27.79
CA VAL A 99 -2.75 -16.51 27.05
C VAL A 99 -1.45 -16.40 26.24
N SER A 100 -0.32 -16.79 26.83
CA SER A 100 0.98 -16.78 26.15
C SER A 100 0.98 -17.70 24.92
N ALA A 101 0.46 -18.93 25.07
CA ALA A 101 0.34 -19.90 23.99
C ALA A 101 -0.60 -19.40 22.87
N GLN A 102 -1.74 -18.81 23.25
CA GLN A 102 -2.69 -18.24 22.29
C GLN A 102 -2.09 -17.07 21.51
N LEU A 103 -1.38 -16.16 22.18
CA LEU A 103 -0.71 -15.03 21.54
C LEU A 103 0.43 -15.51 20.64
N ALA A 104 1.21 -16.50 21.07
CA ALA A 104 2.27 -17.12 20.26
C ALA A 104 1.70 -17.76 18.99
N GLY A 105 0.59 -18.50 19.11
CA GLY A 105 -0.14 -19.07 17.97
C GLY A 105 -0.71 -18.00 17.03
N ALA A 106 -1.05 -16.83 17.56
CA ALA A 106 -1.54 -15.69 16.78
C ALA A 106 -0.43 -14.90 16.07
N LEU A 107 0.85 -15.07 16.41
CA LEU A 107 1.94 -14.30 15.81
C LEU A 107 2.03 -14.49 14.30
N LEU A 108 2.08 -15.73 13.83
CA LEU A 108 2.16 -16.03 12.40
C LEU A 108 0.96 -15.51 11.58
N PRO A 109 -0.31 -15.77 11.95
CA PRO A 109 -1.44 -15.24 11.20
C PRO A 109 -1.50 -13.71 11.26
N PHE A 110 -1.14 -13.10 12.40
CA PHE A 110 -1.06 -11.65 12.51
C PHE A 110 0.05 -11.05 11.63
N SER A 111 1.26 -11.62 11.63
CA SER A 111 2.35 -11.20 10.75
C SER A 111 1.97 -11.34 9.28
N LEU A 112 1.35 -12.45 8.89
CA LEU A 112 0.88 -12.66 7.52
C LEU A 112 -0.16 -11.61 7.12
N PHE A 113 -1.09 -11.28 8.02
CA PHE A 113 -2.09 -10.26 7.79
C PHE A 113 -1.47 -8.88 7.62
N VAL A 114 -0.59 -8.47 8.54
CA VAL A 114 0.06 -7.15 8.51
C VAL A 114 0.95 -7.00 7.28
N VAL A 115 1.80 -7.99 7.00
CA VAL A 115 2.68 -7.98 5.82
C VAL A 115 1.87 -8.10 4.52
N GLY A 116 0.83 -8.93 4.50
CA GLY A 116 -0.04 -9.07 3.33
C GLY A 116 -0.77 -7.76 3.01
N LEU A 117 -1.34 -7.11 4.03
CA LEU A 117 -2.00 -5.82 3.90
C LEU A 117 -1.02 -4.74 3.42
N SER A 118 0.20 -4.73 3.94
CA SER A 118 1.24 -3.77 3.53
C SER A 118 1.67 -3.97 2.09
N LEU A 119 1.85 -5.22 1.66
CA LEU A 119 2.16 -5.56 0.28
C LEU A 119 1.07 -5.04 -0.65
N VAL A 120 -0.20 -5.27 -0.31
CA VAL A 120 -1.34 -4.79 -1.11
C VAL A 120 -1.36 -3.27 -1.17
N LEU A 121 -1.30 -2.58 -0.04
CA LEU A 121 -1.35 -1.11 0.02
C LEU A 121 -0.19 -0.47 -0.76
N LEU A 122 1.05 -0.92 -0.52
CA LEU A 122 2.22 -0.40 -1.21
C LEU A 122 2.19 -0.73 -2.71
N THR A 123 1.66 -1.89 -3.10
CA THR A 123 1.53 -2.23 -4.53
C THR A 123 0.56 -1.27 -5.22
N VAL A 124 -0.54 -0.91 -4.57
CA VAL A 124 -1.52 0.06 -5.09
C VAL A 124 -0.88 1.44 -5.21
N VAL A 125 -0.20 1.92 -4.15
CA VAL A 125 0.41 3.26 -4.10
C VAL A 125 1.55 3.40 -5.11
N PHE A 126 2.47 2.43 -5.15
CA PHE A 126 3.69 2.54 -5.95
C PHE A 126 3.56 1.96 -7.35
N ARG A 127 2.49 1.20 -7.65
CA ARG A 127 2.35 0.41 -8.87
C ARG A 127 3.61 -0.41 -9.16
N SER A 128 4.20 -1.01 -8.11
CA SER A 128 5.39 -1.86 -8.20
C SER A 128 5.22 -3.05 -7.27
N LEU A 129 5.72 -4.23 -7.67
CA LEU A 129 5.76 -5.40 -6.79
C LEU A 129 7.07 -5.50 -6.00
N VAL A 130 8.15 -4.94 -6.54
CA VAL A 130 9.50 -5.05 -5.95
C VAL A 130 9.66 -4.13 -4.75
N VAL A 131 9.12 -2.91 -4.84
CA VAL A 131 9.12 -1.93 -3.74
C VAL A 131 8.43 -2.47 -2.48
N PRO A 132 7.18 -2.99 -2.56
CA PRO A 132 6.52 -3.61 -1.41
C PRO A 132 7.29 -4.78 -0.82
N VAL A 133 7.85 -5.65 -1.67
CA VAL A 133 8.59 -6.84 -1.19
C VAL A 133 9.85 -6.44 -0.44
N LYS A 134 10.63 -5.46 -0.93
CA LYS A 134 11.80 -4.97 -0.17
C LYS A 134 11.38 -4.36 1.17
N ALA A 135 10.26 -3.63 1.19
CA ALA A 135 9.78 -2.96 2.39
C ALA A 135 9.36 -3.99 3.45
N ALA A 136 8.61 -5.01 3.03
CA ALA A 136 8.21 -6.12 3.89
C ALA A 136 9.42 -6.88 4.46
N LEU A 137 10.43 -7.18 3.65
CA LEU A 137 11.66 -7.83 4.10
C LEU A 137 12.44 -6.95 5.09
N GLY A 138 12.53 -5.65 4.81
CA GLY A 138 13.14 -4.68 5.71
C GLY A 138 12.42 -4.59 7.05
N TYR A 139 11.09 -4.52 7.04
CA TYR A 139 10.27 -4.54 8.25
C TYR A 139 10.50 -5.81 9.08
N LEU A 140 10.49 -6.99 8.45
CA LEU A 140 10.75 -8.25 9.14
C LEU A 140 12.17 -8.30 9.74
N LEU A 141 13.16 -7.72 9.08
CA LEU A 141 14.50 -7.57 9.61
C LEU A 141 14.52 -6.69 10.88
N SER A 142 13.83 -5.55 10.84
CA SER A 142 13.71 -4.63 11.99
C SER A 142 13.01 -5.29 13.17
N VAL A 143 11.90 -6.00 12.94
CA VAL A 143 11.17 -6.75 13.97
C VAL A 143 12.03 -7.87 14.56
N GLY A 144 12.70 -8.66 13.71
CA GLY A 144 13.58 -9.74 14.14
C GLY A 144 14.74 -9.23 14.99
N ALA A 145 15.34 -8.10 14.61
CA ALA A 145 16.41 -7.48 15.38
C ALA A 145 15.92 -6.87 16.71
N ALA A 146 14.74 -6.25 16.72
CA ALA A 146 14.11 -5.76 17.95
C ALA A 146 13.84 -6.90 18.93
N PHE A 147 13.26 -8.02 18.47
CA PHE A 147 13.07 -9.21 19.31
C PHE A 147 14.40 -9.78 19.80
N GLY A 148 15.37 -9.96 18.91
CA GLY A 148 16.69 -10.49 19.26
C GLY A 148 17.38 -9.67 20.35
N ILE A 149 17.38 -8.34 20.22
CA ILE A 149 18.02 -7.45 21.20
C ILE A 149 17.21 -7.40 22.50
N THR A 150 15.88 -7.33 22.44
CA THR A 150 15.06 -7.36 23.66
C THR A 150 15.25 -8.68 24.42
N THR A 151 15.30 -9.83 23.73
CA THR A 151 15.59 -11.13 24.35
C THR A 151 17.02 -11.18 24.92
N LEU A 152 18.02 -10.67 24.20
CA LEU A 152 19.41 -10.62 24.67
C LEU A 152 19.54 -9.79 25.96
N VAL A 153 18.86 -8.65 26.04
CA VAL A 153 18.97 -7.73 27.16
C VAL A 153 18.15 -8.20 28.36
N PHE A 154 16.89 -8.59 28.16
CA PHE A 154 15.97 -8.90 29.27
C PHE A 154 16.01 -10.37 29.71
N ASN A 155 16.09 -11.32 28.78
CA ASN A 155 16.15 -12.75 29.14
C ASN A 155 17.58 -13.20 29.41
N LEU A 156 18.52 -12.89 28.51
CA LEU A 156 19.93 -13.29 28.67
C LEU A 156 20.70 -12.32 29.56
N GLY A 157 20.15 -11.13 29.81
CA GLY A 157 20.70 -10.26 30.82
C GLY A 157 21.94 -9.48 30.41
N TRP A 158 22.11 -9.22 29.12
CA TRP A 158 23.22 -8.43 28.63
C TRP A 158 23.00 -6.94 28.89
N GLY A 159 24.00 -6.27 29.45
CA GLY A 159 23.94 -4.82 29.70
C GLY A 159 23.03 -4.40 30.86
N LYS A 160 22.64 -5.31 31.77
CA LYS A 160 21.78 -5.05 32.93
C LYS A 160 22.17 -3.79 33.73
N GLU A 161 23.47 -3.55 33.89
CA GLU A 161 23.99 -2.38 34.63
C GLU A 161 23.68 -1.04 33.93
N ILE A 162 23.68 -1.02 32.60
CA ILE A 162 23.43 0.19 31.80
C ILE A 162 21.95 0.57 31.80
N ILE A 163 21.06 -0.43 31.80
CA ILE A 163 19.60 -0.24 31.75
C ILE A 163 18.92 -0.26 33.13
N ASN A 164 19.73 -0.28 34.19
CA ASN A 164 19.29 -0.33 35.59
C ASN A 164 18.29 -1.48 35.83
N LEU A 165 18.68 -2.69 35.43
CA LEU A 165 17.90 -3.90 35.57
C LEU A 165 18.46 -4.74 36.73
N PRO A 166 17.76 -4.88 37.86
CA PRO A 166 18.28 -5.59 39.03
C PRO A 166 18.50 -7.08 38.74
N GLU A 167 17.61 -7.71 37.98
CA GLU A 167 17.71 -9.12 37.57
C GLU A 167 17.18 -9.30 36.13
N ALA A 168 17.40 -10.48 35.53
CA ALA A 168 16.77 -10.79 34.24
C ALA A 168 15.26 -10.89 34.43
N ILE A 169 14.49 -10.21 33.57
CA ILE A 169 13.03 -10.16 33.69
C ILE A 169 12.44 -10.83 32.44
N PRO A 170 11.49 -11.78 32.60
CA PRO A 170 10.79 -12.37 31.48
C PRO A 170 10.10 -11.31 30.63
N VAL A 171 10.17 -11.50 29.31
CA VAL A 171 9.43 -10.66 28.37
C VAL A 171 7.94 -11.03 28.40
N ILE A 172 7.06 -10.03 28.52
CA ILE A 172 5.61 -10.24 28.52
C ILE A 172 5.12 -10.80 27.17
N SER A 173 4.16 -11.72 27.21
CA SER A 173 3.60 -12.39 26.01
C SER A 173 2.95 -11.43 25.00
N PHE A 174 2.52 -10.24 25.43
CA PHE A 174 1.95 -9.21 24.55
C PHE A 174 2.99 -8.42 23.75
N LEU A 175 4.26 -8.43 24.17
CA LEU A 175 5.30 -7.60 23.56
C LEU A 175 5.46 -7.84 22.05
N PRO A 176 5.49 -9.08 21.54
CA PRO A 176 5.69 -9.30 20.11
C PRO A 176 4.59 -8.69 19.24
N ILE A 177 3.32 -8.79 19.68
CA ILE A 177 2.18 -8.25 18.94
C ILE A 177 2.19 -6.72 18.96
N ILE A 178 2.45 -6.12 20.12
CA ILE A 178 2.54 -4.66 20.27
C ILE A 178 3.69 -4.10 19.42
N LEU A 179 4.88 -4.70 19.50
CA LEU A 179 6.02 -4.27 18.71
C LEU A 179 5.76 -4.41 17.22
N MET A 180 5.20 -5.54 16.76
CA MET A 180 4.87 -5.69 15.34
C MET A 180 3.87 -4.64 14.87
N GLY A 181 2.78 -4.42 15.61
CA GLY A 181 1.76 -3.45 15.22
C GLY A 181 2.27 -2.01 15.19
N ILE A 182 3.02 -1.59 16.21
CA ILE A 182 3.55 -0.23 16.30
C ILE A 182 4.68 -0.02 15.29
N LEU A 183 5.68 -0.93 15.22
CA LEU A 183 6.77 -0.81 14.25
C LEU A 183 6.23 -0.83 12.82
N PHE A 184 5.16 -1.58 12.55
CA PHE A 184 4.53 -1.59 11.26
C PHE A 184 3.99 -0.21 10.89
N GLY A 185 3.14 0.38 11.74
CA GLY A 185 2.60 1.72 11.48
C GLY A 185 3.71 2.76 11.28
N LEU A 186 4.71 2.76 12.16
CA LEU A 186 5.84 3.70 12.08
C LEU A 186 6.69 3.47 10.83
N ALA A 187 6.91 2.21 10.43
CA ALA A 187 7.69 1.88 9.24
C ALA A 187 6.97 2.31 7.95
N MET A 188 5.66 2.11 7.87
CA MET A 188 4.93 2.37 6.62
C MET A 188 4.93 3.85 6.26
N ASP A 189 4.81 4.73 7.24
CA ASP A 189 4.79 6.18 7.02
C ASP A 189 6.09 6.64 6.33
N TYR A 190 7.25 6.26 6.85
CA TYR A 190 8.53 6.65 6.24
C TYR A 190 8.80 5.97 4.91
N GLU A 191 8.26 4.77 4.69
CA GLU A 191 8.48 4.02 3.44
C GLU A 191 7.78 4.74 2.31
N ILE A 192 6.56 5.17 2.59
CA ILE A 192 5.73 5.90 1.67
C ILE A 192 6.41 7.24 1.34
N PHE A 193 6.80 8.02 2.35
CA PHE A 193 7.47 9.31 2.11
C PHE A 193 8.78 9.20 1.32
N LEU A 194 9.65 8.26 1.70
CA LEU A 194 10.96 8.13 1.06
C LEU A 194 10.83 7.61 -0.38
N THR A 195 9.99 6.60 -0.58
CA THR A 195 9.87 5.94 -1.88
C THR A 195 9.00 6.74 -2.85
N SER A 196 8.05 7.54 -2.36
CA SER A 196 7.24 8.44 -3.19
C SER A 196 8.10 9.48 -3.89
N ARG A 197 9.01 10.15 -3.15
CA ARG A 197 9.96 11.10 -3.75
C ARG A 197 10.95 10.46 -4.71
N MET A 198 11.40 9.23 -4.44
CA MET A 198 12.21 8.48 -5.42
C MET A 198 11.42 8.15 -6.69
N ARG A 199 10.11 7.90 -6.57
CA ARG A 199 9.22 7.61 -7.70
C ARG A 199 8.94 8.88 -8.52
N GLU A 200 8.69 10.00 -7.86
CA GLU A 200 8.49 11.32 -8.48
C GLU A 200 9.67 11.67 -9.39
N GLU A 201 10.89 11.56 -8.89
CA GLU A 201 12.11 11.84 -9.65
C GLU A 201 12.28 10.88 -10.85
N TYR A 202 11.88 9.62 -10.68
CA TYR A 202 11.90 8.62 -11.76
C TYR A 202 10.86 8.93 -12.85
N VAL A 203 9.64 9.34 -12.48
CA VAL A 203 8.55 9.66 -13.41
C VAL A 203 8.82 10.96 -14.15
N HIS A 204 9.44 11.96 -13.52
CA HIS A 204 9.83 13.23 -14.13
C HIS A 204 11.06 13.13 -15.05
N GLY A 205 11.55 11.93 -15.35
CA GLY A 205 12.51 11.69 -16.43
C GLY A 205 13.98 11.78 -16.02
N ASN A 206 14.31 11.86 -14.72
CA ASN A 206 15.70 11.74 -14.27
C ASN A 206 16.18 10.28 -14.42
N ARG A 207 16.88 10.02 -15.52
CA ARG A 207 17.41 8.69 -15.86
C ARG A 207 18.78 8.43 -15.26
N THR A 208 19.43 9.45 -14.70
CA THR A 208 20.81 9.35 -14.19
C THR A 208 20.85 8.88 -12.74
N ASN A 209 20.14 9.52 -11.80
CA ASN A 209 20.21 9.20 -10.38
C ASN A 209 18.90 9.47 -9.58
N PRO A 210 17.75 8.93 -10.00
CA PRO A 210 16.46 9.26 -9.38
C PRO A 210 16.36 8.85 -7.90
N THR A 211 17.05 7.78 -7.51
CA THR A 211 17.12 7.33 -6.12
C THR A 211 17.94 8.28 -5.25
N GLU A 212 19.01 8.89 -5.76
CA GLU A 212 19.89 9.73 -4.94
C GLU A 212 19.27 11.11 -4.71
N GLU A 213 18.74 11.74 -5.77
CA GLU A 213 18.15 13.08 -5.69
C GLU A 213 16.86 13.08 -4.85
N GLY A 214 15.97 12.10 -5.10
CA GLY A 214 14.76 11.92 -4.29
C GLY A 214 15.05 11.54 -2.83
N PHE A 215 16.14 10.82 -2.55
CA PHE A 215 16.51 10.45 -1.18
C PHE A 215 17.04 11.64 -0.38
N VAL A 216 17.91 12.49 -0.95
CA VAL A 216 18.60 13.55 -0.21
C VAL A 216 17.63 14.56 0.41
N HIS A 217 16.54 14.88 -0.27
CA HIS A 217 15.53 15.83 0.25
C HIS A 217 14.68 15.20 1.37
N SER A 218 14.20 13.98 1.17
CA SER A 218 13.34 13.29 2.16
C SER A 218 14.10 12.78 3.38
N ALA A 219 15.36 12.38 3.21
CA ALA A 219 16.14 11.77 4.28
C ALA A 219 16.28 12.67 5.50
N LYS A 220 16.40 13.99 5.33
CA LYS A 220 16.56 14.94 6.45
C LYS A 220 15.35 14.89 7.40
N VAL A 221 14.14 14.84 6.85
CA VAL A 221 12.90 14.78 7.64
C VAL A 221 12.78 13.44 8.37
N VAL A 222 13.08 12.34 7.67
CA VAL A 222 13.02 10.99 8.24
C VAL A 222 14.07 10.82 9.35
N VAL A 223 15.30 11.30 9.16
CA VAL A 223 16.35 11.29 10.19
C VAL A 223 15.90 12.06 11.43
N ALA A 224 15.37 13.27 11.26
CA ALA A 224 14.93 14.08 12.39
C ALA A 224 13.82 13.38 13.19
N ALA A 225 12.81 12.83 12.50
CA ALA A 225 11.73 12.08 13.13
C ALA A 225 12.25 10.81 13.84
N ALA A 226 13.13 10.05 13.19
CA ALA A 226 13.75 8.86 13.75
C ALA A 226 14.53 9.16 15.02
N ILE A 227 15.35 10.20 15.03
CA ILE A 227 16.12 10.62 16.21
C ILE A 227 15.18 10.97 17.37
N ILE A 228 14.09 11.70 17.11
CA ILE A 228 13.13 12.08 18.16
C ILE A 228 12.48 10.83 18.75
N MET A 229 11.94 9.93 17.92
CA MET A 229 11.28 8.72 18.41
C MET A 229 12.22 7.79 19.16
N VAL A 230 13.42 7.54 18.61
CA VAL A 230 14.45 6.73 19.27
C VAL A 230 14.81 7.35 20.61
N SER A 231 14.95 8.67 20.70
CA SER A 231 15.25 9.37 21.96
C SER A 231 14.13 9.21 22.98
N VAL A 232 12.86 9.34 22.56
CA VAL A 232 11.69 9.18 23.43
C VAL A 232 11.63 7.75 23.98
N PHE A 233 11.75 6.73 23.12
CA PHE A 233 11.70 5.34 23.57
C PHE A 233 12.93 4.98 24.41
N ALA A 234 14.13 5.43 24.04
CA ALA A 234 15.34 5.22 24.82
C ALA A 234 15.24 5.82 26.23
N PHE A 235 14.56 6.97 26.40
CA PHE A 235 14.34 7.58 27.70
C PHE A 235 13.49 6.69 28.65
N PHE A 236 12.52 5.95 28.11
CA PHE A 236 11.69 5.03 28.89
C PHE A 236 12.41 3.75 29.32
N VAL A 237 13.59 3.44 28.76
CA VAL A 237 14.36 2.24 29.15
C VAL A 237 14.89 2.33 30.58
N PRO A 238 15.63 3.37 31.00
CA PRO A 238 16.08 3.50 32.39
C PRO A 238 14.96 3.97 33.34
N ALA A 239 14.05 4.84 32.88
CA ALA A 239 13.03 5.48 33.72
C ALA A 239 11.71 4.70 33.84
N GLY A 240 11.45 3.74 32.94
CA GLY A 240 10.24 2.93 32.95
C GLY A 240 10.20 1.92 34.10
N SER A 241 9.01 1.51 34.50
CA SER A 241 8.82 0.44 35.49
C SER A 241 8.24 -0.83 34.84
N GLY A 242 8.70 -1.99 35.32
CA GLY A 242 8.17 -3.30 34.93
C GLY A 242 8.07 -3.52 33.42
N VAL A 243 6.83 -3.63 32.94
CA VAL A 243 6.44 -4.04 31.58
C VAL A 243 6.81 -3.02 30.50
N ILE A 244 7.01 -1.74 30.86
CA ILE A 244 7.29 -0.69 29.88
C ILE A 244 8.72 -0.78 29.33
N LYS A 245 9.70 -1.21 30.16
CA LYS A 245 11.11 -1.22 29.75
C LYS A 245 11.39 -2.09 28.51
N PRO A 246 10.90 -3.35 28.43
CA PRO A 246 11.12 -4.20 27.25
C PRO A 246 10.46 -3.66 25.99
N ILE A 247 9.25 -3.09 26.12
CA ILE A 247 8.52 -2.48 25.00
C ILE A 247 9.29 -1.26 24.48
N ALA A 248 9.71 -0.37 25.39
CA ALA A 248 10.46 0.82 25.05
C ALA A 248 11.79 0.49 24.35
N LEU A 249 12.55 -0.49 24.87
CA LEU A 249 13.79 -0.91 24.22
C LEU A 249 13.52 -1.52 22.84
N GLY A 250 12.52 -2.40 22.72
CA GLY A 250 12.16 -3.03 21.46
C GLY A 250 11.74 -2.02 20.39
N LEU A 251 10.96 -0.99 20.77
CA LEU A 251 10.59 0.09 19.87
C LEU A 251 11.78 0.98 19.51
N ALA A 252 12.61 1.37 20.47
CA ALA A 252 13.80 2.19 20.21
C ALA A 252 14.73 1.51 19.21
N VAL A 253 15.03 0.22 19.44
CA VAL A 253 15.89 -0.59 18.58
C VAL A 253 15.24 -0.84 17.23
N GLY A 254 13.97 -1.24 17.21
CA GLY A 254 13.24 -1.54 15.98
C GLY A 254 13.17 -0.32 15.07
N VAL A 255 12.83 0.86 15.62
CA VAL A 255 12.80 2.12 14.87
C VAL A 255 14.19 2.54 14.43
N ALA A 256 15.22 2.40 15.27
CA ALA A 256 16.59 2.76 14.89
C ALA A 256 17.10 1.89 13.73
N ILE A 257 16.88 0.57 13.79
CA ILE A 257 17.27 -0.35 12.73
C ILE A 257 16.47 -0.08 11.46
N ASP A 258 15.16 0.14 11.58
CA ASP A 258 14.31 0.45 10.45
C ASP A 258 14.74 1.76 9.76
N ALA A 259 14.95 2.83 10.53
CA ALA A 259 15.33 4.11 9.97
C ALA A 259 16.75 4.10 9.36
N PHE A 260 17.75 3.63 10.09
CA PHE A 260 19.15 3.79 9.67
C PHE A 260 19.65 2.62 8.82
N LEU A 261 19.39 1.38 9.24
CA LEU A 261 19.88 0.21 8.54
C LEU A 261 19.00 -0.14 7.34
N VAL A 262 17.68 -0.18 7.54
CA VAL A 262 16.75 -0.57 6.47
C VAL A 262 16.56 0.59 5.50
N ARG A 263 16.09 1.75 5.93
CA ARG A 263 15.70 2.84 5.02
C ARG A 263 16.86 3.62 4.46
N MET A 264 17.85 3.96 5.28
CA MET A 264 18.96 4.81 4.81
C MET A 264 20.07 4.02 4.13
N THR A 265 20.21 2.73 4.44
CA THR A 265 21.29 1.90 3.91
C THR A 265 20.77 0.88 2.90
N LEU A 266 19.93 -0.07 3.33
CA LEU A 266 19.47 -1.16 2.47
C LEU A 266 18.52 -0.69 1.37
N GLY A 267 17.60 0.24 1.68
CA GLY A 267 16.60 0.75 0.74
C GLY A 267 17.22 1.32 -0.54
N PRO A 268 18.05 2.38 -0.45
CA PRO A 268 18.74 2.96 -1.59
C PRO A 268 19.66 1.95 -2.30
N ALA A 269 20.36 1.09 -1.56
CA ALA A 269 21.25 0.09 -2.16
C ALA A 269 20.48 -0.91 -3.05
N VAL A 270 19.35 -1.42 -2.55
CA VAL A 270 18.47 -2.34 -3.28
C VAL A 270 17.86 -1.64 -4.49
N MET A 271 17.35 -0.42 -4.33
CA MET A 271 16.78 0.37 -5.44
C MET A 271 17.82 0.65 -6.54
N LYS A 272 19.05 1.04 -6.16
CA LYS A 272 20.15 1.30 -7.09
C LYS A 272 20.61 0.04 -7.82
N MET A 273 20.56 -1.11 -7.16
CA MET A 273 20.89 -2.41 -7.77
C MET A 273 19.83 -2.84 -8.80
N LEU A 274 18.55 -2.59 -8.51
CA LEU A 274 17.42 -2.99 -9.36
C LEU A 274 17.14 -2.02 -10.51
N ARG A 275 17.53 -0.73 -10.40
CA ARG A 275 17.31 0.32 -11.42
C ARG A 275 15.86 0.35 -11.91
N SER A 276 15.61 0.19 -13.22
CA SER A 276 14.27 0.15 -13.80
C SER A 276 13.44 -1.07 -13.34
N GLY A 277 14.09 -2.16 -12.94
CA GLY A 277 13.44 -3.35 -12.39
C GLY A 277 12.77 -3.10 -11.03
N ALA A 278 13.16 -2.04 -10.30
CA ALA A 278 12.54 -1.67 -9.04
C ALA A 278 11.08 -1.22 -9.20
N TRP A 279 10.72 -0.74 -10.38
CA TRP A 279 9.38 -0.23 -10.71
C TRP A 279 8.59 -1.22 -11.57
N TRP A 280 9.03 -2.47 -11.65
CA TRP A 280 8.38 -3.47 -12.48
C TRP A 280 7.00 -3.85 -11.94
N LEU A 281 6.02 -3.88 -12.86
CA LEU A 281 4.67 -4.33 -12.62
C LEU A 281 4.16 -5.16 -13.80
N PRO A 282 3.50 -6.32 -13.57
CA PRO A 282 2.85 -7.07 -14.63
C PRO A 282 1.72 -6.26 -15.29
N ALA A 283 1.67 -6.25 -16.63
CA ALA A 283 0.67 -5.48 -17.40
C ALA A 283 -0.80 -5.84 -17.08
N TRP A 284 -1.08 -7.06 -16.61
CA TRP A 284 -2.44 -7.45 -16.19
C TRP A 284 -2.86 -6.81 -14.85
N LEU A 285 -1.89 -6.57 -13.96
CA LEU A 285 -2.12 -5.96 -12.66
C LEU A 285 -2.22 -4.45 -12.83
N ASP A 286 -1.35 -3.88 -13.67
CA ASP A 286 -1.37 -2.47 -14.04
C ASP A 286 -2.72 -2.01 -14.60
N ARG A 287 -3.40 -2.87 -15.37
CA ARG A 287 -4.75 -2.59 -15.92
C ARG A 287 -5.88 -2.65 -14.89
N ARG A 288 -5.66 -3.30 -13.74
CA ARG A 288 -6.69 -3.50 -12.69
C ARG A 288 -6.52 -2.59 -11.49
N LEU A 289 -5.31 -2.04 -11.28
CA LEU A 289 -5.04 -1.13 -10.18
C LEU A 289 -5.68 0.23 -10.45
N PRO A 290 -6.45 0.80 -9.51
CA PRO A 290 -6.94 2.17 -9.62
C PRO A 290 -5.76 3.16 -9.55
N GLU A 291 -5.84 4.24 -10.32
CA GLU A 291 -4.89 5.36 -10.22
C GLU A 291 -5.14 6.12 -8.94
N MET A 292 -4.36 5.82 -7.90
CA MET A 292 -4.32 6.60 -6.66
C MET A 292 -3.13 7.54 -6.71
N ASP A 293 -3.41 8.82 -6.94
CA ASP A 293 -2.44 9.89 -6.74
C ASP A 293 -2.35 10.19 -5.24
N ALA A 294 -1.33 9.63 -4.59
CA ALA A 294 -1.16 9.72 -3.13
C ALA A 294 -0.74 11.13 -2.66
N GLU A 295 -0.21 11.98 -3.54
CA GLU A 295 0.28 13.33 -3.20
C GLU A 295 -0.51 14.46 -3.88
N GLY A 296 -1.43 14.15 -4.81
CA GLY A 296 -2.29 15.15 -5.45
C GLY A 296 -1.55 15.99 -6.50
N GLU A 297 -0.45 15.47 -7.07
CA GLU A 297 0.30 16.11 -8.15
C GLU A 297 -0.58 16.43 -9.35
N ALA A 298 -1.53 15.55 -9.68
CA ALA A 298 -2.53 15.77 -10.71
C ALA A 298 -3.37 17.02 -10.44
N ILE A 299 -3.72 17.27 -9.17
CA ILE A 299 -4.52 18.43 -8.75
C ILE A 299 -3.65 19.69 -8.77
N VAL A 300 -2.40 19.62 -8.30
CA VAL A 300 -1.47 20.75 -8.34
C VAL A 300 -1.17 21.16 -9.79
N HIS A 301 -0.98 20.19 -10.69
CA HIS A 301 -0.79 20.42 -12.12
C HIS A 301 -2.05 21.02 -12.78
N GLN A 302 -3.23 20.50 -12.44
CA GLN A 302 -4.49 21.09 -12.89
C GLN A 302 -4.69 22.52 -12.41
N LEU A 303 -4.30 22.81 -11.16
CA LEU A 303 -4.37 24.15 -10.57
C LEU A 303 -3.35 25.11 -11.19
N SER A 304 -2.11 24.66 -11.45
CA SER A 304 -1.10 25.50 -12.10
C SER A 304 -1.49 25.84 -13.54
N LEU A 305 -2.19 24.93 -14.22
CA LEU A 305 -2.72 25.13 -15.57
C LEU A 305 -4.17 25.59 -15.62
N ALA A 306 -4.79 25.91 -14.48
CA ALA A 306 -6.19 26.33 -14.42
C ALA A 306 -6.41 27.61 -15.25
N ASP A 307 -5.51 28.59 -15.05
CA ASP A 307 -5.49 29.86 -15.77
C ASP A 307 -4.59 29.83 -17.02
N TRP A 308 -3.93 28.71 -17.33
CA TRP A 308 -3.13 28.59 -18.54
C TRP A 308 -4.04 28.40 -19.78
N PRO A 309 -3.73 29.06 -20.92
CA PRO A 309 -2.57 29.94 -21.19
C PRO A 309 -2.67 31.36 -20.62
N HIS A 310 -3.88 31.88 -20.42
CA HIS A 310 -4.13 33.10 -19.65
C HIS A 310 -5.56 33.06 -19.06
N PRO A 311 -5.84 33.78 -17.95
CA PRO A 311 -7.15 33.77 -17.32
C PRO A 311 -8.28 34.10 -18.30
N GLY A 312 -9.34 33.29 -18.31
CA GLY A 312 -10.52 33.49 -19.17
C GLY A 312 -10.34 33.10 -20.65
N ALA A 313 -9.24 32.43 -21.01
CA ALA A 313 -9.02 31.91 -22.35
C ALA A 313 -10.12 30.90 -22.77
N LYS A 314 -10.71 31.09 -23.95
CA LYS A 314 -11.78 30.22 -24.51
C LYS A 314 -11.29 29.33 -25.65
N HIS A 315 -10.11 28.74 -25.50
CA HIS A 315 -9.57 27.79 -26.48
C HIS A 315 -10.28 26.44 -26.37
N ALA A 316 -10.52 25.79 -27.51
CA ALA A 316 -10.91 24.40 -27.57
C ALA A 316 -9.70 23.46 -27.48
N ILE A 317 -8.57 23.86 -28.06
CA ILE A 317 -7.31 23.12 -27.99
C ILE A 317 -6.21 24.15 -27.78
N TYR A 318 -5.41 23.99 -26.75
CA TYR A 318 -4.20 24.77 -26.56
C TYR A 318 -3.08 23.85 -26.08
N GLY A 319 -1.98 23.82 -26.81
CA GLY A 319 -0.84 22.97 -26.54
C GLY A 319 0.47 23.66 -26.85
N GLN A 320 1.50 23.43 -26.05
CA GLN A 320 2.82 24.04 -26.23
C GLN A 320 3.92 22.99 -26.08
N GLY A 321 4.84 22.95 -27.05
CA GLY A 321 5.99 22.05 -27.07
C GLY A 321 5.62 20.58 -27.08
N LEU A 322 4.50 20.21 -27.70
CA LEU A 322 3.96 18.85 -27.65
C LEU A 322 4.90 17.87 -28.33
N GLY A 323 5.17 16.75 -27.65
CA GLY A 323 5.92 15.63 -28.23
C GLY A 323 5.39 14.27 -27.78
N ALA A 324 5.54 13.29 -28.65
CA ALA A 324 5.22 11.90 -28.36
C ALA A 324 6.24 10.96 -29.00
N ALA A 325 6.70 9.98 -28.23
CA ALA A 325 7.60 8.95 -28.69
C ALA A 325 7.20 7.57 -28.16
N THR A 326 7.48 6.54 -28.97
CA THR A 326 7.53 5.14 -28.53
C THR A 326 8.99 4.78 -28.19
N PRO A 327 9.27 3.67 -27.48
CA PRO A 327 10.64 3.29 -27.11
C PRO A 327 11.61 3.23 -28.30
N ASP A 328 11.12 2.91 -29.49
CA ASP A 328 11.93 2.69 -30.69
C ASP A 328 11.78 3.79 -31.75
N THR A 329 10.82 4.73 -31.61
CA THR A 329 10.50 5.72 -32.65
C THR A 329 9.85 6.97 -32.09
N GLU A 330 10.37 8.14 -32.46
CA GLU A 330 9.75 9.44 -32.21
C GLU A 330 8.59 9.66 -33.19
N LEU A 331 7.40 10.00 -32.67
CA LEU A 331 6.20 10.21 -33.49
C LEU A 331 6.07 11.66 -33.93
N PHE A 332 6.27 12.60 -33.01
CA PHE A 332 6.37 14.04 -33.27
C PHE A 332 7.01 14.76 -32.07
N GLU A 333 7.58 15.94 -32.29
CA GLU A 333 8.16 16.79 -31.25
C GLU A 333 7.96 18.28 -31.59
N GLY A 334 7.88 19.12 -30.56
CA GLY A 334 7.91 20.57 -30.69
C GLY A 334 6.67 21.18 -31.34
N VAL A 335 5.51 20.53 -31.24
CA VAL A 335 4.28 21.02 -31.86
C VAL A 335 3.55 21.98 -30.91
N ASP A 336 3.34 23.22 -31.36
CA ASP A 336 2.46 24.18 -30.68
C ASP A 336 1.09 24.20 -31.37
N VAL A 337 0.00 24.21 -30.60
CA VAL A 337 -1.37 24.19 -31.13
C VAL A 337 -2.22 25.24 -30.41
N ASP A 338 -2.93 26.06 -31.18
CA ASP A 338 -3.92 27.00 -30.64
C ASP A 338 -5.16 27.00 -31.53
N VAL A 339 -6.28 26.52 -30.98
CA VAL A 339 -7.57 26.40 -31.68
C VAL A 339 -8.67 26.95 -30.79
N ALA A 340 -9.34 27.99 -31.28
CA ALA A 340 -10.54 28.53 -30.65
C ALA A 340 -11.73 27.55 -30.77
N ARG A 341 -12.71 27.64 -29.86
CA ARG A 341 -13.96 26.87 -29.95
C ARG A 341 -14.70 27.15 -31.26
N GLY A 342 -15.29 26.11 -31.85
CA GLY A 342 -16.06 26.20 -33.10
C GLY A 342 -15.19 26.31 -34.36
N ARG A 343 -13.88 26.05 -34.25
CA ARG A 343 -12.94 26.12 -35.37
C ARG A 343 -12.44 24.75 -35.79
N THR A 344 -11.87 24.70 -36.97
CA THR A 344 -11.27 23.50 -37.56
C THR A 344 -9.76 23.61 -37.53
N LEU A 345 -9.10 22.58 -37.01
CA LEU A 345 -7.66 22.38 -37.12
C LEU A 345 -7.39 21.37 -38.22
N VAL A 346 -6.57 21.75 -39.20
CA VAL A 346 -6.11 20.85 -40.26
C VAL A 346 -4.69 20.41 -39.95
N LEU A 347 -4.48 19.09 -39.97
CA LEU A 347 -3.18 18.45 -39.75
C LEU A 347 -2.68 17.86 -41.05
N ASP A 348 -1.53 18.37 -41.50
CA ASP A 348 -0.79 17.86 -42.64
C ASP A 348 0.57 17.32 -42.16
N GLY A 349 1.02 16.21 -42.74
CA GLY A 349 2.27 15.57 -42.38
C GLY A 349 2.25 14.04 -42.46
N PRO A 350 3.33 13.38 -42.01
CA PRO A 350 3.46 11.93 -42.08
C PRO A 350 2.28 11.21 -41.39
N PRO A 351 1.74 10.12 -41.97
CA PRO A 351 0.57 9.41 -41.42
C PRO A 351 0.71 9.01 -39.95
N ALA A 352 1.90 8.55 -39.55
CA ALA A 352 2.17 8.17 -38.17
C ALA A 352 2.08 9.37 -37.20
N SER A 353 2.66 10.51 -37.60
CA SER A 353 2.70 11.74 -36.78
C SER A 353 1.31 12.37 -36.65
N ARG A 354 0.55 12.51 -37.76
CA ARG A 354 -0.81 13.07 -37.73
C ARG A 354 -1.77 12.19 -36.94
N ARG A 355 -1.69 10.87 -37.08
CA ARG A 355 -2.48 9.92 -36.29
C ARG A 355 -2.12 10.01 -34.80
N ALA A 356 -0.84 10.07 -34.48
CA ALA A 356 -0.39 10.21 -33.10
C ALA A 356 -0.91 11.52 -32.47
N LEU A 357 -0.84 12.62 -33.20
CA LEU A 357 -1.31 13.92 -32.73
C LEU A 357 -2.84 13.96 -32.57
N THR A 358 -3.62 13.44 -33.52
CA THR A 358 -5.09 13.36 -33.37
C THR A 358 -5.51 12.48 -32.18
N LEU A 359 -4.78 11.40 -31.91
CA LEU A 359 -5.01 10.58 -30.73
C LEU A 359 -4.65 11.34 -29.44
N ALA A 360 -3.56 12.11 -29.43
CA ALA A 360 -3.16 12.92 -28.27
C ALA A 360 -4.19 14.01 -27.97
N LEU A 361 -4.61 14.76 -28.99
CA LEU A 361 -5.61 15.83 -28.88
C LEU A 361 -6.99 15.35 -28.43
N THR A 362 -7.27 14.05 -28.53
CA THR A 362 -8.53 13.46 -28.04
C THR A 362 -8.35 12.60 -26.79
N GLY A 363 -7.21 12.71 -26.12
CA GLY A 363 -6.90 12.03 -24.86
C GLY A 363 -6.68 10.51 -25.00
N ARG A 364 -6.41 10.01 -26.21
CA ARG A 364 -6.21 8.58 -26.52
C ARG A 364 -4.75 8.17 -26.62
N LEU A 365 -3.83 9.13 -26.70
CA LEU A 365 -2.38 8.92 -26.66
C LEU A 365 -1.75 9.86 -25.63
N ALA A 366 -0.83 9.33 -24.82
CA ALA A 366 -0.11 10.12 -23.82
C ALA A 366 1.10 10.82 -24.46
N LEU A 367 1.29 12.09 -24.12
CA LEU A 367 2.45 12.87 -24.54
C LEU A 367 3.69 12.49 -23.72
N THR A 368 4.86 12.59 -24.32
CA THR A 368 6.15 12.45 -23.66
C THR A 368 6.73 13.81 -23.24
N SER A 369 6.27 14.90 -23.85
CA SER A 369 6.68 16.28 -23.54
C SER A 369 5.60 17.28 -23.92
N GLY A 370 5.68 18.48 -23.33
CA GLY A 370 4.77 19.59 -23.59
C GLY A 370 3.51 19.59 -22.73
N GLU A 371 2.82 20.73 -22.73
CA GLU A 371 1.58 20.94 -22.00
C GLU A 371 0.39 20.98 -22.94
N LEU A 372 -0.71 20.30 -22.60
CA LEU A 372 -1.90 20.22 -23.45
C LEU A 372 -3.19 20.37 -22.64
N LYS A 373 -4.02 21.30 -23.08
CA LYS A 373 -5.37 21.55 -22.55
C LYS A 373 -6.39 21.49 -23.67
N VAL A 374 -7.41 20.65 -23.50
CA VAL A 374 -8.45 20.43 -24.51
C VAL A 374 -9.81 20.57 -23.88
N LEU A 375 -10.66 21.45 -24.42
CA LEU A 375 -11.97 21.82 -23.89
C LEU A 375 -11.94 22.27 -22.43
N GLY A 376 -10.81 22.83 -21.99
CA GLY A 376 -10.57 23.24 -20.60
C GLY A 376 -10.04 22.13 -19.69
N LEU A 377 -9.93 20.89 -20.20
CA LEU A 377 -9.43 19.73 -19.48
C LEU A 377 -7.91 19.58 -19.69
N VAL A 378 -7.17 19.43 -18.60
CA VAL A 378 -5.70 19.28 -18.60
C VAL A 378 -5.32 17.81 -18.84
N LEU A 379 -4.45 17.56 -19.82
CA LEU A 379 -3.98 16.23 -20.17
C LEU A 379 -2.57 15.98 -19.60
N PRO A 380 -2.27 14.73 -19.17
CA PRO A 380 -3.07 13.50 -19.32
C PRO A 380 -4.13 13.26 -18.22
N GLN A 381 -4.15 14.04 -17.14
CA GLN A 381 -4.93 13.74 -15.93
C GLN A 381 -6.45 13.63 -16.19
N GLN A 382 -6.98 14.46 -17.09
CA GLN A 382 -8.41 14.47 -17.44
C GLN A 382 -8.71 13.78 -18.78
N ALA A 383 -7.81 12.92 -19.28
CA ALA A 383 -7.99 12.21 -20.55
C ALA A 383 -9.27 11.35 -20.59
N GLY A 384 -9.62 10.71 -19.47
CA GLY A 384 -10.84 9.91 -19.36
C GLY A 384 -12.12 10.73 -19.52
N GLU A 385 -12.13 11.96 -18.99
CA GLU A 385 -13.23 12.92 -19.12
C GLU A 385 -13.29 13.51 -20.53
N LEU A 386 -12.13 13.85 -21.11
CA LEU A 386 -12.05 14.34 -22.48
C LEU A 386 -12.62 13.34 -23.49
N ARG A 387 -12.34 12.03 -23.32
CA ARG A 387 -12.87 10.98 -24.22
C ARG A 387 -14.41 10.93 -24.27
N ARG A 388 -15.11 11.47 -23.27
CA ARG A 388 -16.59 11.59 -23.27
C ARG A 388 -17.07 12.77 -24.12
N HIS A 389 -16.24 13.80 -24.25
CA HIS A 389 -16.52 15.02 -24.99
C HIS A 389 -15.84 15.07 -26.37
N ALA A 390 -14.97 14.10 -26.67
CA ALA A 390 -14.20 14.01 -27.91
C ALA A 390 -14.45 12.70 -28.66
N LEU A 391 -14.95 12.82 -29.89
CA LEU A 391 -15.05 11.72 -30.85
C LEU A 391 -13.77 11.67 -31.70
N TRP A 392 -13.14 10.50 -31.79
CA TRP A 392 -12.05 10.24 -32.74
C TRP A 392 -12.50 9.16 -33.71
N LEU A 393 -12.28 9.37 -35.01
CA LEU A 393 -12.64 8.46 -36.08
C LEU A 393 -11.49 8.31 -37.06
N ASP A 394 -11.35 7.09 -37.57
CA ASP A 394 -10.54 6.78 -38.75
C ASP A 394 -11.45 6.88 -39.99
N GLY A 395 -11.03 7.60 -41.02
CA GLY A 395 -11.80 7.83 -42.25
C GLY A 395 -12.09 6.56 -43.04
N THR A 396 -11.39 5.46 -42.74
CA THR A 396 -11.67 4.12 -43.30
C THR A 396 -12.77 3.36 -42.55
N ASN A 397 -13.28 3.89 -41.44
CA ASN A 397 -14.28 3.23 -40.62
C ASN A 397 -15.63 3.14 -41.37
N PRO A 398 -16.19 1.92 -41.57
CA PRO A 398 -17.46 1.75 -42.28
C PRO A 398 -18.65 2.42 -41.58
N ASP A 399 -18.58 2.64 -40.26
CA ASP A 399 -19.61 3.31 -39.47
C ASP A 399 -19.40 4.83 -39.33
N ALA A 400 -18.40 5.41 -40.01
CA ALA A 400 -18.04 6.82 -39.85
C ALA A 400 -19.23 7.77 -40.09
N GLU A 401 -20.01 7.55 -41.16
CA GLU A 401 -21.21 8.34 -41.47
C GLU A 401 -22.22 8.32 -40.32
N ARG A 402 -22.53 7.13 -39.81
CA ARG A 402 -23.50 6.96 -38.73
C ARG A 402 -23.04 7.62 -37.43
N LEU A 403 -21.75 7.54 -37.11
CA LEU A 403 -21.18 8.14 -35.90
C LEU A 403 -21.13 9.66 -35.99
N LEU A 404 -20.77 10.21 -37.15
CA LEU A 404 -20.81 11.65 -37.41
C LEU A 404 -22.24 12.18 -37.39
N GLU A 405 -23.19 11.47 -38.01
CA GLU A 405 -24.60 11.88 -38.00
C GLU A 405 -25.18 11.92 -36.59
N ARG A 406 -24.82 10.94 -35.74
CA ARG A 406 -25.25 10.96 -34.33
C ARG A 406 -24.82 12.22 -33.58
N VAL A 407 -23.65 12.77 -33.90
CA VAL A 407 -23.17 14.03 -33.30
C VAL A 407 -23.90 15.20 -33.92
N ALA A 408 -23.99 15.24 -35.25
CA ALA A 408 -24.61 16.35 -35.98
C ALA A 408 -26.13 16.48 -35.72
N SER A 409 -26.82 15.37 -35.46
CA SER A 409 -28.26 15.35 -35.18
C SER A 409 -28.60 15.52 -33.70
N ALA A 410 -27.59 15.56 -32.81
CA ALA A 410 -27.83 15.75 -31.39
C ALA A 410 -28.24 17.19 -31.08
N ASP A 411 -29.22 17.34 -30.20
CA ASP A 411 -29.68 18.63 -29.66
C ASP A 411 -28.48 19.39 -29.04
N PRO A 412 -28.15 20.61 -29.49
CA PRO A 412 -26.99 21.37 -29.01
C PRO A 412 -26.96 21.51 -27.48
N GLU A 413 -28.11 21.69 -26.83
CA GLU A 413 -28.18 21.86 -25.38
C GLU A 413 -27.89 20.56 -24.58
N LYS A 414 -27.99 19.39 -25.23
CA LYS A 414 -27.80 18.06 -24.60
C LYS A 414 -26.63 17.30 -25.20
N ARG A 415 -25.90 17.91 -26.12
CA ARG A 415 -24.79 17.28 -26.83
C ARG A 415 -23.59 17.20 -25.90
N THR A 416 -23.07 16.00 -25.72
CA THR A 416 -21.86 15.78 -24.90
C THR A 416 -20.58 15.95 -25.69
N VAL A 417 -20.60 15.74 -27.01
CA VAL A 417 -19.42 15.81 -27.88
C VAL A 417 -19.25 17.24 -28.39
N GLU A 418 -18.13 17.87 -28.04
CA GLU A 418 -17.74 19.23 -28.45
C GLU A 418 -16.50 19.22 -29.37
N LEU A 419 -15.78 18.09 -29.45
CA LEU A 419 -14.60 17.91 -30.29
C LEU A 419 -14.76 16.66 -31.18
N VAL A 420 -14.55 16.81 -32.48
CA VAL A 420 -14.53 15.69 -33.43
C VAL A 420 -13.21 15.69 -34.19
N ALA A 421 -12.42 14.64 -34.00
CA ALA A 421 -11.19 14.39 -34.76
C ALA A 421 -11.41 13.28 -35.79
N VAL A 422 -11.05 13.53 -37.04
CA VAL A 422 -11.10 12.55 -38.12
C VAL A 422 -9.72 12.43 -38.74
N ASP A 423 -9.13 11.24 -38.60
CA ASP A 423 -7.91 10.87 -39.32
C ASP A 423 -8.25 10.29 -40.69
N ASP A 424 -7.35 10.38 -41.67
CA ASP A 424 -7.57 9.94 -43.06
C ASP A 424 -8.89 10.47 -43.67
N VAL A 425 -9.18 11.76 -43.49
CA VAL A 425 -10.45 12.36 -43.92
C VAL A 425 -10.71 12.20 -45.42
N ASP A 426 -9.65 12.08 -46.22
CA ASP A 426 -9.72 11.85 -47.67
C ASP A 426 -10.29 10.48 -48.03
N ARG A 427 -10.34 9.55 -47.08
CA ARG A 427 -10.92 8.21 -47.29
C ARG A 427 -12.40 8.15 -46.96
N LEU A 428 -12.98 9.21 -46.40
CA LEU A 428 -14.42 9.28 -46.13
C LEU A 428 -15.23 9.22 -47.43
N THR A 429 -16.38 8.55 -47.35
CA THR A 429 -17.40 8.53 -48.39
C THR A 429 -18.07 9.89 -48.56
N GLY A 430 -18.65 10.16 -49.74
CA GLY A 430 -19.34 11.42 -50.04
C GLY A 430 -20.39 11.85 -48.99
N PRO A 431 -21.30 10.95 -48.55
CA PRO A 431 -22.25 11.26 -47.48
C PRO A 431 -21.57 11.64 -46.16
N ALA A 432 -20.56 10.89 -45.70
CA ALA A 432 -19.83 11.20 -44.48
C ALA A 432 -19.11 12.56 -44.56
N ARG A 433 -18.49 12.89 -45.70
CA ARG A 433 -17.86 14.20 -45.93
C ARG A 433 -18.88 15.34 -45.82
N ALA A 434 -20.10 15.17 -46.33
CA ALA A 434 -21.15 16.18 -46.22
C ALA A 434 -21.53 16.46 -44.75
N VAL A 435 -21.50 15.45 -43.88
CA VAL A 435 -21.72 15.62 -42.44
C VAL A 435 -20.58 16.38 -41.79
N VAL A 436 -19.32 16.11 -42.16
CA VAL A 436 -18.15 16.87 -41.68
C VAL A 436 -18.27 18.35 -42.03
N VAL A 437 -18.66 18.69 -43.26
CA VAL A 437 -18.89 20.09 -43.68
C VAL A 437 -19.97 20.77 -42.84
N ARG A 438 -21.04 20.04 -42.51
CA ARG A 438 -22.12 20.55 -41.65
C ARG A 438 -21.63 20.80 -40.22
N LEU A 439 -20.85 19.87 -39.67
CA LEU A 439 -20.22 20.03 -38.34
C LEU A 439 -19.19 21.17 -38.33
N ALA A 440 -18.48 21.42 -39.43
CA ALA A 440 -17.52 22.53 -39.54
C ALA A 440 -18.19 23.90 -39.47
N SER A 441 -19.50 23.96 -39.74
CA SER A 441 -20.30 25.18 -39.65
C SER A 441 -20.97 25.35 -38.29
N ASP A 442 -20.84 24.38 -37.39
CA ASP A 442 -21.45 24.39 -36.06
C ASP A 442 -20.51 25.08 -35.05
N PRO A 443 -20.91 26.22 -34.44
CA PRO A 443 -20.05 26.97 -33.52
C PRO A 443 -19.74 26.23 -32.22
N ASP A 444 -20.52 25.20 -31.88
CA ASP A 444 -20.34 24.42 -30.66
C ASP A 444 -19.41 23.20 -30.88
N ILE A 445 -19.02 22.92 -32.12
CA ILE A 445 -18.14 21.82 -32.48
C ILE A 445 -16.79 22.32 -32.96
N THR A 446 -15.74 21.83 -32.32
CA THR A 446 -14.36 21.98 -32.81
C THR A 446 -13.99 20.75 -33.63
N LEU A 447 -13.39 20.95 -34.80
CA LEU A 447 -12.95 19.86 -35.67
C LEU A 447 -11.44 19.74 -35.70
N VAL A 448 -10.93 18.52 -35.78
CA VAL A 448 -9.52 18.22 -36.10
C VAL A 448 -9.51 17.26 -37.28
N LEU A 449 -9.07 17.71 -38.44
CA LEU A 449 -9.07 16.94 -39.68
C LEU A 449 -7.63 16.64 -40.08
N ALA A 450 -7.32 15.37 -40.28
CA ALA A 450 -6.02 14.94 -40.78
C ALA A 450 -6.19 14.20 -42.12
N GLY A 451 -5.34 14.50 -43.08
CA GLY A 451 -5.40 13.95 -44.44
C GLY A 451 -4.13 14.25 -45.23
N ASP A 452 -4.01 13.60 -46.38
CA ASP A 452 -2.90 13.76 -47.33
C ASP A 452 -3.28 14.68 -48.52
N ASP A 453 -4.58 14.84 -48.82
CA ASP A 453 -5.05 15.64 -49.96
C ASP A 453 -5.42 17.08 -49.56
N ALA A 454 -4.52 18.02 -49.88
CA ALA A 454 -4.69 19.44 -49.60
C ALA A 454 -5.97 20.04 -50.22
N ASP A 455 -6.43 19.55 -51.38
CA ASP A 455 -7.64 20.04 -52.03
C ASP A 455 -8.90 19.57 -51.29
N THR A 456 -8.92 18.31 -50.83
CA THR A 456 -9.99 17.78 -49.98
C THR A 456 -10.02 18.51 -48.63
N LEU A 457 -8.87 18.75 -48.00
CA LEU A 457 -8.79 19.52 -46.75
C LEU A 457 -9.27 20.97 -46.92
N ALA A 458 -8.88 21.63 -48.01
CA ALA A 458 -9.32 22.99 -48.32
C ALA A 458 -10.83 23.07 -48.62
N ALA A 459 -11.43 22.03 -49.19
CA ALA A 459 -12.87 21.96 -49.44
C ALA A 459 -13.70 21.76 -48.16
N LEU A 460 -13.09 21.21 -47.10
CA LEU A 460 -13.75 20.90 -45.83
C LEU A 460 -13.62 22.01 -44.77
N ASP A 461 -12.71 22.98 -44.97
CA ASP A 461 -12.59 24.20 -44.15
C ASP A 461 -12.76 25.49 -44.98
N PRO A 462 -13.99 25.96 -45.23
CA PRO A 462 -14.23 27.19 -45.98
C PRO A 462 -13.78 28.46 -45.24
N ALA A 463 -13.44 28.40 -43.94
CA ALA A 463 -13.07 29.54 -43.12
C ALA A 463 -11.55 29.80 -43.04
N ARG A 464 -10.70 28.93 -43.62
CA ARG A 464 -9.23 29.01 -43.65
C ARG A 464 -8.61 29.31 -42.27
N THR A 465 -8.76 28.37 -41.34
CA THR A 465 -8.08 28.44 -40.04
C THR A 465 -6.63 27.94 -40.22
N PRO A 466 -5.60 28.52 -39.56
CA PRO A 466 -4.20 28.22 -39.88
C PRO A 466 -3.87 26.72 -39.80
N ALA A 467 -3.26 26.21 -40.88
CA ALA A 467 -2.69 24.89 -40.94
C ALA A 467 -1.37 24.86 -40.15
N LEU A 468 -1.23 23.90 -39.23
CA LEU A 468 0.05 23.60 -38.61
C LEU A 468 0.83 22.69 -39.56
N VAL A 469 1.78 23.29 -40.26
CA VAL A 469 2.76 22.58 -41.09
C VAL A 469 3.86 22.08 -40.17
N GLY A 470 3.87 20.77 -39.91
CA GLY A 470 5.00 20.10 -39.26
C GLY A 470 6.21 20.11 -40.17
N GLY A 471 7.06 21.13 -40.05
CA GLY A 471 8.35 21.21 -40.69
C GLY A 471 9.46 21.28 -39.65
N THR A 472 10.26 20.21 -39.56
CA THR A 472 11.56 20.21 -38.88
C THR A 472 12.36 21.47 -39.23
N ARG A 473 12.83 22.20 -38.22
CA ARG A 473 13.96 23.12 -38.35
C ARG A 473 15.18 22.55 -37.67
#